data_AF-A0A426RAI4-F1
#
_entry.id   AF-A0A426RAI4-F1
#
_cell.length_a   1.000
_cell.length_b   1.000
_cell.length_c   1.000
_cell.angle_alpha   90.00
_cell.angle_beta   90.00
_cell.angle_gamma   90.00
#
_symmetry.space_group_name_H-M   'P 1'
#
loop_
_entity.id
_entity.type
_entity.pdbx_description
1 polymer ?
#
loop_
_entity_poly.entity_id
_entity_poly.type
_entity_poly.pdbx_seq_one_letter_code
_entity_poly.pdbx_strand_id
1 'polypeptide(L)' 'MRKMDLQSWKDNQEFMEGYAYRKKTFENIELRYDNENNFVEDLQKNKLLIIEDSKGFLGVF' A
#
# COMPACT_ATOMS: atom_id res chain seq x y z
N MET A 1 -11.73 13.27 10.16
CA MET A 1 -10.67 12.43 9.55
C MET A 1 -9.55 12.04 10.54
N ARG A 2 -9.88 11.73 11.81
CA ARG A 2 -8.89 11.34 12.86
C ARG A 2 -9.38 10.12 13.65
N LYS A 3 -9.82 9.07 12.96
CA LYS A 3 -10.42 7.88 13.62
C LYS A 3 -9.80 6.54 13.22
N MET A 4 -9.04 6.49 12.13
CA MET A 4 -8.48 5.24 11.59
C MET A 4 -6.95 5.20 11.61
N ASP A 5 -6.30 6.32 11.94
CA ASP A 5 -4.84 6.39 11.95
C ASP A 5 -4.33 6.32 13.39
N LEU A 6 -4.34 5.11 13.95
CA LEU A 6 -3.85 4.82 15.30
C LEU A 6 -2.31 4.71 15.35
N GLN A 7 -1.62 5.18 14.30
CA GLN A 7 -0.17 5.18 14.30
C GLN A 7 0.35 6.21 15.30
N SER A 8 1.05 5.72 16.32
CA SER A 8 1.86 6.54 17.20
C SER A 8 3.14 6.96 16.47
N TRP A 9 3.49 8.24 16.57
CA TRP A 9 4.71 8.82 16.02
C TRP A 9 5.60 9.27 17.17
N LYS A 10 6.91 9.02 17.08
CA LYS A 10 7.90 9.37 18.11
C LYS A 10 8.10 10.87 18.20
N ASP A 11 8.08 11.56 17.06
CA ASP A 11 8.25 12.99 16.96
C ASP A 11 7.51 13.58 15.75
N ASN A 12 7.57 14.91 15.62
CA ASN A 12 6.89 15.63 14.53
C ASN A 12 7.47 15.28 13.15
N GLN A 13 8.75 14.93 13.07
CA GLN A 13 9.38 14.62 11.79
C GLN A 13 8.86 13.30 11.26
N GLU A 14 8.80 12.27 12.11
CA GLU A 14 8.24 10.97 11.75
C GLU A 14 6.77 11.09 11.30
N PHE A 15 5.99 11.91 12.00
CA PHE A 15 4.61 12.22 11.60
C PHE A 15 4.55 12.85 10.20
N MET A 16 5.35 13.88 9.93
CA MET A 16 5.36 14.58 8.65
C MET A 16 5.78 13.66 7.50
N GLU A 17 6.82 12.85 7.71
CA GLU A 17 7.31 11.89 6.72
C GLU A 17 6.24 10.83 6.40
N GLY A 18 5.64 10.23 7.42
CA GLY A 18 4.59 9.23 7.25
C GLY A 18 3.33 9.80 6.59
N TYR A 19 2.91 10.99 6.99
CA TYR A 19 1.77 11.67 6.38
C TYR A 19 2.03 12.05 4.92
N ALA A 20 3.18 12.67 4.62
CA ALA A 20 3.55 13.06 3.27
C ALA A 20 3.69 11.85 2.34
N TYR A 21 4.29 10.76 2.83
CA TYR A 21 4.38 9.50 2.09
C TYR A 21 2.99 8.94 1.78
N ARG A 22 2.12 8.78 2.78
CA ARG A 22 0.75 8.27 2.56
C ARG A 22 -0.05 9.14 1.63
N LYS A 23 0.05 10.46 1.80
CA LYS A 23 -0.60 11.44 0.94
C LYS A 23 -0.11 11.26 -0.49
N LYS A 24 1.19 11.26 -0.75
CA LYS A 24 1.77 11.02 -2.07
C LYS A 24 1.37 9.66 -2.66
N THR A 25 1.31 8.62 -1.84
CA THR A 25 1.01 7.26 -2.27
C THR A 25 -0.47 7.12 -2.65
N PHE A 26 -1.40 7.62 -1.84
CA PHE A 26 -2.84 7.38 -2.04
C PHE A 26 -3.59 8.55 -2.69
N GLU A 27 -2.96 9.72 -2.81
CA GLU A 27 -3.53 10.84 -3.56
C GLU A 27 -3.61 10.45 -5.05
N ASN A 28 -4.85 10.36 -5.54
CA ASN A 28 -5.23 9.86 -6.86
C ASN A 28 -5.28 8.33 -7.03
N ILE A 29 -5.27 7.56 -5.93
CA ILE A 29 -5.58 6.13 -5.98
C ILE A 29 -6.99 5.89 -5.44
N GLU A 30 -7.82 5.24 -6.26
CA GLU A 30 -9.07 4.64 -5.81
C GLU A 30 -8.83 3.15 -5.56
N LEU A 31 -9.13 2.68 -4.35
CA LEU A 31 -9.08 1.27 -3.98
C LEU A 31 -10.51 0.79 -3.73
N ARG A 32 -11.01 -0.08 -4.59
CA ARG A 32 -12.34 -0.69 -4.44
C ARG A 32 -12.33 -1.61 -3.23
N TYR A 33 -13.23 -1.36 -2.28
CA TYR A 33 -13.34 -2.12 -1.02
C TYR A 33 -14.54 -3.06 -0.99
N ASP A 34 -15.25 -3.20 -2.11
CA ASP A 34 -16.48 -3.99 -2.21
C ASP A 34 -16.23 -5.50 -2.04
N ASN A 35 -15.05 -5.98 -2.46
CA ASN A 35 -14.59 -7.34 -2.21
C ASN A 35 -13.06 -7.44 -2.24
N GLU A 36 -12.54 -8.54 -1.68
CA GLU A 36 -11.10 -8.78 -1.55
C GLU A 36 -10.36 -8.84 -2.89
N ASN A 37 -10.94 -9.50 -3.91
CA ASN A 37 -10.30 -9.65 -5.21
C ASN A 37 -10.10 -8.30 -5.90
N ASN A 38 -11.12 -7.45 -5.91
CA ASN A 38 -11.04 -6.09 -6.47
C ASN A 38 -10.01 -5.25 -5.71
N PHE A 39 -9.97 -5.38 -4.38
CA PHE A 39 -9.01 -4.67 -3.55
C PHE A 39 -7.56 -5.08 -3.86
N VAL A 40 -7.30 -6.39 -3.95
CA VAL A 40 -5.98 -6.94 -4.30
C VAL A 40 -5.56 -6.51 -5.71
N GLU A 41 -6.47 -6.56 -6.68
CA GLU A 41 -6.22 -6.10 -8.05
C GLU A 41 -5.79 -4.62 -8.06
N ASP A 42 -6.51 -3.77 -7.35
CA ASP A 42 -6.19 -2.33 -7.28
C ASP A 42 -4.85 -2.08 -6.58
N LEU A 43 -4.50 -2.86 -5.55
CA LEU A 43 -3.18 -2.79 -4.92
C LEU A 43 -2.07 -3.19 -5.88
N GLN A 44 -2.24 -4.26 -6.67
CA GLN A 44 -1.25 -4.71 -7.64
C GLN A 44 -1.09 -3.71 -8.80
N LYS A 45 -2.21 -3.19 -9.34
CA LYS A 45 -2.21 -2.16 -10.40
C LYS A 45 -1.44 -0.91 -10.01
N ASN A 46 -1.53 -0.52 -8.74
CA ASN A 46 -0.81 0.63 -8.19
C ASN A 46 0.57 0.30 -7.61
N LYS A 47 1.06 -0.94 -7.80
CA LYS A 47 2.36 -1.42 -7.29
C LYS A 47 2.51 -1.33 -5.77
N LEU A 48 1.40 -1.41 -5.04
CA LEU A 48 1.33 -1.42 -3.57
C LEU A 48 1.44 -2.84 -3.00
N LEU A 49 1.18 -3.86 -3.82
CA LEU A 49 1.33 -5.26 -3.49
C LEU A 49 2.01 -5.98 -4.66
N ILE A 50 3.10 -6.68 -4.35
CA ILE A 50 3.75 -7.60 -5.28
C ILE A 50 3.57 -8.99 -4.67
N ILE A 51 2.84 -9.84 -5.38
CA ILE A 51 2.73 -11.25 -5.01
C ILE A 51 3.80 -11.95 -5.82
N GLU A 52 4.89 -12.34 -5.17
CA GLU A 52 5.88 -13.22 -5.79
C GLU A 52 5.24 -14.60 -5.93
N ASP A 53 5.02 -15.03 -7.17
CA ASP A 53 4.73 -16.44 -7.43
C ASP A 53 5.96 -17.24 -6.96
N SER A 54 5.85 -17.92 -5.83
CA SER A 54 6.89 -18.81 -5.30
C SER A 54 7.12 -20.07 -6.15
N LYS A 55 6.78 -20.01 -7.46
CA LYS A 55 6.93 -21.06 -8.45
C LYS A 55 7.39 -20.47 -9.78
N GLY A 56 8.69 -20.25 -9.95
CA GLY A 56 9.20 -19.86 -11.28
C GLY A 56 10.68 -19.50 -11.44
N PHE A 57 11.52 -19.56 -10.40
CA PHE A 57 12.95 -19.19 -10.52
C PHE A 57 13.93 -20.39 -10.41
N LEU A 58 13.61 -21.50 -11.08
CA LEU A 58 14.56 -22.58 -11.41
C LEU A 58 14.42 -23.00 -12.89
N GLY A 59 14.55 -22.03 -13.79
CA GLY A 59 14.55 -22.23 -15.23
C GLY A 59 15.60 -21.38 -15.91
N VAL A 60 16.86 -21.59 -15.56
CA VAL A 60 18.03 -20.98 -16.22
C VAL A 60 18.97 -22.13 -16.60
N PHE A 61 18.95 -22.46 -17.90
CA PHE A 61 19.76 -23.41 -18.68
C PHE A 61 19.48 -24.91 -18.55
#